data_AF-A0AAW0LEQ6-F1
#
_entry.id   AF-A0AAW0LEQ6-F1
#
_cell.length_a   1.000
_cell.length_b   1.000
_cell.length_c   1.000
_cell.angle_alpha   90.00
_cell.angle_beta   90.00
_cell.angle_gamma   90.00
#
_symmetry.space_group_name_H-M   'P 1'
#
loop_
_entity.id
_entity.type
_entity.pdbx_description
1 polymer ?
#
loop_
_entity_poly.entity_id
_entity_poly.type
_entity_poly.pdbx_seq_one_letter_code
_entity_poly.pdbx_strand_id
1 'polypeptide(L)'
;MIALRGLIPLYVTLNQRLPFFDNTMDLIHTSGFMDGWIDLLLLDFILYDWDRVLRPGGLLWIDRFFCSRKDLDDYMYMFLQFRYKKHKWAIAPKSKDEVYLSALLEKPSRAI
;
A
#
# COMPACT_ATOMS: atom_id res chain seq x y z
N MET A 1 -9.58 -22.16 6.33
CA MET A 1 -9.57 -21.27 7.52
C MET A 1 -9.01 -19.91 7.09
N ILE A 2 -9.76 -19.10 6.35
CA ILE A 2 -9.14 -17.96 5.65
C ILE A 2 -9.95 -16.64 5.75
N ALA A 3 -11.23 -16.69 6.11
CA ALA A 3 -12.07 -15.50 6.32
C ALA A 3 -12.57 -15.33 7.77
N LEU A 4 -11.90 -15.99 8.74
CA LEU A 4 -12.30 -15.87 10.13
C LEU A 4 -11.89 -14.47 10.60
N ARG A 5 -12.89 -13.58 10.79
CA ARG A 5 -12.81 -12.14 11.17
C ARG A 5 -12.94 -11.11 10.03
N GLY A 6 -13.47 -11.49 8.87
CA GLY A 6 -13.75 -10.52 7.78
C GLY A 6 -12.53 -10.10 6.96
N LEU A 7 -11.36 -10.70 7.20
CA LEU A 7 -10.21 -10.57 6.32
C LEU A 7 -10.41 -11.48 5.10
N ILE A 8 -10.39 -10.91 3.89
CA ILE A 8 -10.54 -11.67 2.64
C ILE A 8 -9.16 -11.73 1.96
N PRO A 9 -8.45 -12.87 1.98
CA PRO A 9 -7.23 -13.00 1.22
C PRO A 9 -7.58 -13.03 -0.26
N LEU A 10 -6.77 -12.32 -1.05
CA LEU A 10 -6.94 -12.21 -2.48
C LEU A 10 -5.67 -12.64 -3.16
N TYR A 11 -5.81 -13.50 -4.15
CA TYR A 11 -4.76 -13.85 -5.08
C TYR A 11 -5.03 -13.09 -6.37
N VAL A 12 -4.38 -11.94 -6.51
CA VAL A 12 -4.53 -11.04 -7.67
C VAL A 12 -3.15 -10.60 -8.14
N THR A 13 -2.99 -10.40 -9.44
CA THR A 13 -1.76 -9.83 -10.01
C THR A 13 -1.78 -8.31 -9.82
N LEU A 14 -0.62 -7.70 -9.58
CA LEU A 14 -0.49 -6.23 -9.39
C LEU A 14 -1.06 -5.40 -10.55
N ASN A 15 -1.11 -5.98 -11.75
CA ASN A 15 -1.57 -5.31 -12.97
C ASN A 15 -3.10 -5.41 -13.14
N GLN A 16 -3.81 -5.96 -12.16
CA GLN A 16 -5.25 -6.12 -12.19
C GLN A 16 -5.92 -5.26 -11.13
N ARG A 17 -7.09 -4.74 -11.50
CA ARG A 17 -7.97 -4.02 -10.59
C ARG A 17 -8.53 -4.96 -9.53
N LEU A 18 -8.61 -4.50 -8.29
CA LEU A 18 -9.28 -5.20 -7.21
C LEU A 18 -10.79 -5.35 -7.51
N PRO A 19 -11.36 -6.56 -7.36
CA PRO A 19 -12.74 -6.87 -7.72
C PRO A 19 -13.74 -6.40 -6.65
N PHE A 20 -13.58 -5.18 -6.15
CA PHE A 20 -14.48 -4.56 -5.17
C PHE A 20 -15.02 -3.24 -5.66
N PHE A 21 -16.17 -2.86 -5.11
CA PHE A 21 -16.74 -1.53 -5.30
C PHE A 21 -15.94 -0.47 -4.54
N ASP A 22 -16.19 0.78 -4.91
CA ASP A 22 -15.54 1.92 -4.30
C ASP A 22 -15.92 2.03 -2.82
N ASN A 23 -14.96 2.43 -1.97
CA ASN A 23 -15.14 2.63 -0.53
C ASN A 23 -15.74 1.41 0.22
N THR A 24 -15.39 0.19 -0.19
CA THR A 24 -15.92 -1.04 0.42
C THR A 24 -15.05 -1.53 1.57
N MET A 25 -13.73 -1.37 1.47
CA MET A 25 -12.79 -2.02 2.37
C MET A 25 -12.31 -1.09 3.48
N ASP A 26 -12.24 -1.62 4.71
CA ASP A 26 -11.69 -0.91 5.86
C ASP A 26 -10.16 -0.99 5.93
N LEU A 27 -9.56 -2.02 5.33
CA LEU A 27 -8.11 -2.28 5.37
C LEU A 27 -7.66 -2.93 4.05
N ILE A 28 -6.54 -2.44 3.51
CA ILE A 28 -5.72 -3.14 2.53
C ILE A 28 -4.38 -3.42 3.21
N HIS A 29 -3.98 -4.69 3.23
CA HIS A 29 -2.72 -5.13 3.80
C HIS A 29 -1.91 -5.90 2.76
N THR A 30 -0.66 -5.48 2.54
CA THR A 30 0.31 -6.22 1.74
C THR A 30 1.50 -6.60 2.59
N SER A 31 2.02 -7.81 2.41
CA SER A 31 3.18 -8.30 3.15
C SER A 31 4.13 -9.01 2.20
N GLY A 32 5.29 -8.40 1.93
CA GLY A 32 6.34 -8.99 1.09
C GLY A 32 5.90 -9.31 -0.35
N PHE A 33 4.82 -8.67 -0.81
CA PHE A 33 4.24 -8.86 -2.14
C PHE A 33 4.69 -7.79 -3.14
N MET A 34 5.04 -6.61 -2.64
CA MET A 34 5.51 -5.49 -3.45
C MET A 34 7.02 -5.28 -3.25
N ASP A 35 7.71 -4.96 -4.34
CA ASP A 35 9.13 -4.70 -4.33
C ASP A 35 9.55 -3.57 -5.29
N GLY A 36 10.83 -3.21 -5.22
CA GLY A 36 11.44 -2.15 -6.00
C GLY A 36 11.61 -2.47 -7.47
N TRP A 37 11.03 -3.58 -7.97
CA TRP A 37 10.97 -3.84 -9.41
C TRP A 37 9.67 -3.26 -10.01
N ILE A 38 8.73 -2.84 -9.15
CA ILE A 38 7.55 -2.10 -9.56
C ILE A 38 7.98 -0.71 -10.02
N ASP A 39 7.78 -0.42 -11.30
CA ASP A 39 7.96 0.92 -11.84
C ASP A 39 6.96 1.92 -11.21
N LEU A 40 7.37 3.18 -11.08
CA LEU A 40 6.59 4.22 -10.41
C LEU A 40 5.23 4.46 -11.11
N LEU A 41 5.17 4.32 -12.43
CA LEU A 41 3.91 4.43 -13.18
C LEU A 41 2.93 3.31 -12.80
N LEU A 42 3.42 2.07 -12.67
CA LEU A 42 2.58 0.95 -12.23
C LEU A 42 2.13 1.15 -10.78
N LEU A 43 3.01 1.64 -9.91
CA LEU A 43 2.65 1.94 -8.53
C LEU A 43 1.54 2.99 -8.45
N ASP A 44 1.55 4.01 -9.30
CA ASP A 44 0.48 5.02 -9.36
C ASP A 44 -0.89 4.40 -9.64
N PHE A 45 -0.97 3.51 -10.64
CA PHE A 45 -2.21 2.78 -10.94
C PHE A 45 -2.68 1.90 -9.78
N ILE A 46 -1.74 1.22 -9.11
CA ILE A 46 -2.06 0.37 -7.95
C ILE A 46 -2.61 1.23 -6.81
N LEU A 47 -1.94 2.34 -6.47
CA LEU A 47 -2.34 3.22 -5.39
C LEU A 47 -3.69 3.89 -5.69
N TYR A 48 -3.95 4.25 -6.94
CA TYR A 48 -5.26 4.78 -7.35
C TYR A 48 -6.39 3.76 -7.14
N ASP A 49 -6.17 2.50 -7.53
CA ASP A 49 -7.17 1.46 -7.34
C ASP A 49 -7.37 1.11 -5.86
N TRP A 50 -6.31 1.14 -5.06
CA TRP A 50 -6.38 0.94 -3.62
C TRP A 50 -7.10 2.09 -2.91
N ASP A 51 -6.80 3.34 -3.26
CA ASP A 51 -7.54 4.52 -2.75
C ASP A 51 -9.02 4.40 -3.09
N ARG A 52 -9.36 4.02 -4.33
CA ARG A 52 -10.75 3.81 -4.74
C ARG A 52 -11.48 2.79 -3.85
N VAL A 53 -10.87 1.64 -3.57
CA VAL A 53 -11.51 0.55 -2.80
C VAL A 53 -11.56 0.84 -1.31
N LEU A 54 -10.55 1.51 -0.75
CA LEU A 54 -10.54 1.91 0.66
C LEU A 54 -11.62 2.94 0.95
N ARG A 55 -12.40 2.72 1.99
CA ARG A 55 -13.35 3.74 2.46
C ARG A 55 -12.62 4.91 3.14
N PRO A 56 -13.25 6.10 3.26
CA PRO A 56 -12.71 7.16 4.11
C PRO A 56 -12.47 6.67 5.55
N GLY A 57 -11.30 6.98 6.11
CA GLY A 57 -10.84 6.44 7.40
C GLY A 57 -10.33 4.99 7.35
N GLY A 58 -10.36 4.35 6.18
CA GLY A 58 -9.76 3.04 5.97
C GLY A 58 -8.23 3.10 6.01
N LEU A 59 -7.61 1.96 6.30
CA LEU A 59 -6.17 1.83 6.50
C LEU A 59 -5.49 1.17 5.31
N LEU A 60 -4.40 1.77 4.85
CA LEU A 60 -3.43 1.13 3.98
C LEU A 60 -2.23 0.70 4.83
N TRP A 61 -2.02 -0.60 4.93
CA TRP A 61 -0.89 -1.19 5.64
C TRP A 61 0.04 -1.89 4.66
N ILE A 62 1.20 -1.26 4.44
CA ILE A 62 2.28 -1.81 3.65
C ILE A 62 3.29 -2.44 4.61
N ASP A 63 3.46 -3.75 4.55
CA ASP A 63 4.43 -4.49 5.36
C ASP A 63 5.57 -5.02 4.47
N ARG A 64 6.80 -4.71 4.89
CA ARG A 64 8.05 -5.21 4.28
C ARG A 64 8.13 -5.00 2.75
N PHE A 65 7.68 -3.86 2.24
CA PHE A 65 8.02 -3.42 0.87
C PHE A 65 9.54 -3.26 0.78
N PHE A 66 10.21 -3.90 -0.18
CA PHE A 66 11.66 -3.72 -0.30
C PHE A 66 12.03 -2.97 -1.56
N CYS A 67 12.99 -2.06 -1.48
CA CYS A 67 13.51 -1.34 -2.64
C CYS A 67 15.00 -1.04 -2.44
N SER A 68 15.66 -0.58 -3.51
CA SER A 68 17.00 -0.02 -3.36
C SER A 68 16.92 1.24 -2.48
N ARG A 69 17.98 1.50 -1.72
CA ARG A 69 18.07 2.70 -0.87
C ARG A 69 18.03 3.99 -1.69
N LYS A 70 18.44 3.95 -2.96
CA LYS A 70 18.46 5.11 -3.85
C LYS A 70 17.06 5.53 -4.28
N ASP A 71 16.17 4.55 -4.45
CA ASP A 71 14.80 4.76 -4.96
C ASP A 71 13.78 4.94 -3.82
N LEU A 72 14.24 4.79 -2.56
CA LEU A 72 13.38 4.83 -1.38
C LEU A 72 12.53 6.11 -1.36
N ASP A 73 13.17 7.28 -1.54
CA ASP A 73 12.49 8.57 -1.45
C ASP A 73 11.39 8.73 -2.51
N ASP A 74 11.60 8.20 -3.72
CA ASP A 74 10.59 8.20 -4.79
C ASP A 74 9.38 7.34 -4.42
N TYR A 75 9.62 6.14 -3.90
CA TYR A 75 8.53 5.29 -3.39
C TYR A 75 7.82 5.93 -2.19
N MET A 76 8.56 6.56 -1.28
CA MET A 76 7.96 7.27 -0.14
C MET A 76 7.05 8.40 -0.63
N TYR A 77 7.48 9.14 -1.64
CA TYR A 77 6.70 10.22 -2.25
C TYR A 77 5.40 9.68 -2.88
N MET A 78 5.46 8.56 -3.60
CA MET A 78 4.28 7.91 -4.19
C MET A 78 3.21 7.59 -3.14
N PHE A 79 3.61 6.98 -2.01
CA PHE A 79 2.66 6.64 -0.94
C PHE A 79 2.02 7.86 -0.23
N LEU A 80 2.56 9.07 -0.43
CA LEU A 80 2.06 10.30 0.18
C LEU A 80 1.16 11.13 -0.73
N GLN A 81 1.03 10.80 -2.02
CA GLN A 81 0.34 11.66 -3.00
C GLN A 81 -1.14 11.92 -2.68
N PHE A 82 -1.84 10.93 -2.12
CA PHE A 82 -3.27 11.04 -1.79
C PHE A 82 -3.55 11.68 -0.42
N ARG A 83 -2.55 12.37 0.16
CA ARG A 83 -2.67 13.05 1.47
C ARG A 83 -3.08 12.10 2.60
N TYR A 84 -2.64 10.85 2.50
CA TYR A 84 -2.88 9.86 3.55
C TYR A 84 -2.26 10.36 4.86
N LYS A 85 -2.99 10.17 5.96
CA LYS A 85 -2.46 10.46 7.29
C LYS A 85 -1.51 9.34 7.69
N LYS A 86 -0.26 9.70 7.96
CA LYS A 86 0.77 8.76 8.42
C LYS A 86 0.59 8.44 9.90
N HIS A 87 0.26 7.19 10.22
CA HIS A 87 0.26 6.70 11.61
C HIS A 87 1.62 6.18 12.02
N LYS A 88 2.24 5.37 11.15
CA LYS A 88 3.56 4.80 11.41
C LYS A 88 4.35 4.63 10.13
N TRP A 89 5.65 4.83 10.24
CA TRP A 89 6.62 4.61 9.19
C TRP A 89 7.85 3.97 9.82
N ALA A 90 8.32 2.88 9.24
CA ALA A 90 9.50 2.18 9.68
C ALA A 90 10.35 1.79 8.47
N ILE A 91 11.65 2.01 8.58
CA ILE A 91 12.64 1.58 7.60
C ILE A 91 13.59 0.64 8.31
N ALA A 92 13.81 -0.55 7.75
CA ALA A 92 14.75 -1.53 8.27
C ALA A 92 15.75 -1.91 7.16
N PRO A 93 17.02 -2.21 7.48
CA PRO A 93 17.96 -2.71 6.49
C PRO A 93 17.54 -4.12 6.03
N LYS A 94 17.58 -4.38 4.72
CA LYS A 94 17.46 -5.73 4.14
C LYS A 94 18.83 -6.27 3.76
N SER A 95 19.64 -5.44 3.11
CA SER A 95 21.01 -5.74 2.68
C SER A 95 21.86 -4.47 2.67
N LYS A 96 23.05 -4.51 2.03
CA LYS A 96 23.93 -3.33 1.91
C LYS A 96 23.23 -2.17 1.22
N ASP A 97 22.55 -2.45 0.10
CA ASP A 97 21.97 -1.43 -0.78
C ASP A 97 20.44 -1.46 -0.80
N GLU A 98 19.80 -2.42 -0.12
CA GLU A 98 18.35 -2.55 -0.06
C GLU A 98 17.80 -2.32 1.36
N VAL A 99 16.57 -1.81 1.41
CA VAL A 99 15.83 -1.55 2.64
C VAL A 99 14.44 -2.14 2.57
N TYR A 100 13.86 -2.46 3.73
CA TYR A 100 12.45 -2.66 3.92
C TYR A 100 11.79 -1.36 4.39
N LEU A 101 10.73 -0.96 3.71
CA LEU A 101 9.78 0.05 4.11
C LEU A 101 8.52 -0.63 4.67
N SER A 102 8.03 -0.14 5.79
CA SER A 102 6.71 -0.51 6.31
C SER A 102 5.97 0.74 6.75
N ALA A 103 4.72 0.86 6.32
CA ALA A 103 3.91 2.05 6.55
C ALA A 103 2.48 1.67 6.92
N LEU A 104 1.93 2.40 7.89
CA LEU A 104 0.52 2.38 8.22
C LEU A 104 -0.04 3.79 7.96
N LEU A 105 -0.94 3.86 6.99
CA LEU A 105 -1.48 5.07 6.43
C LEU A 105 -3.02 5.05 6.51
N GLU A 106 -3.65 6.17 6.81
CA GLU A 106 -5.11 6.29 6.86
C GLU A 106 -5.60 7.19 5.72
N LYS A 107 -6.59 6.70 4.97
CA LYS A 107 -7.23 7.48 3.91
C LYS A 107 -8.01 8.65 4.54
N PRO A 108 -7.75 9.91 4.13
CA PRO A 108 -8.42 11.05 4.73
C PRO A 108 -9.93 11.02 4.47
N SER A 109 -10.72 11.56 5.40
CA SER A 109 -12.11 11.91 5.12
C SER A 109 -12.11 13.06 4.11
N ARG A 110 -12.40 12.76 2.84
CA ARG A 110 -12.68 13.81 1.87
C ARG A 110 -14.00 14.45 2.31
N ALA A 111 -13.94 15.67 2.84
CA ALA A 111 -15.15 16.46 3.07
C ALA A 111 -15.81 16.62 1.69
N ILE A 112 -17.08 16.22 1.59
CA ILE A 112 -17.96 16.64 0.50
C ILE A 112 -18.33 18.10 0.77
#